data_AF-A0A0C9UU90-F1
#
_entry.id   AF-A0A0C9UU90-F1
#
_cell.length_a   1.000
_cell.length_b   1.000
_cell.length_c   1.000
_cell.angle_alpha   90.00
_cell.angle_beta   90.00
_cell.angle_gamma   90.00
#
_symmetry.space_group_name_H-M   'P 1'
#
loop_
_entity.id
_entity.type
_entity.pdbx_description
1 polymer ?
#
loop_
_entity_poly.entity_id
_entity_poly.type
_entity_poly.pdbx_seq_one_letter_code
_entity_poly.pdbx_strand_id
1 'polypeptide(L)'
;QWVILSFWKMADYRASKGEDISALMGSAAAIYDYVSAEWDETVCGGGVWWSGARDYKNAVTNELYILTSANGYLRTGNQTYLDNAIKTWNWLSKSGMRNSQGLFNDGLVTATCQNNGQTTWIYNQGVIASGLANLGVATNDPSLFDQAEITLDAAIQLLTVNGVLKESCDDATSSAGQCDHDQQMFKGIFTKHLQYYLDMVNDPTRTAKYAGFLHAQESAVFHFGKNANNITGSVWYAPDQGGSVFTAETAASGIAANVASAKVCDFSI
;
A
#
# COMPACT_ATOMS: atom_id res chain seq x y z
N GLN A 1 5.95 -6.06 -9.43
CA GLN A 1 4.59 -6.29 -8.87
C GLN A 1 3.61 -5.17 -9.17
N TRP A 2 3.93 -3.89 -8.94
CA TRP A 2 3.07 -2.75 -9.31
C TRP A 2 2.52 -2.78 -10.74
N VAL A 3 3.35 -3.21 -11.69
CA VAL A 3 2.97 -3.38 -13.11
C VAL A 3 1.85 -4.42 -13.31
N ILE A 4 1.79 -5.47 -12.48
CA ILE A 4 0.72 -6.48 -12.52
C ILE A 4 -0.63 -5.79 -12.25
N LEU A 5 -0.68 -4.97 -11.19
CA LEU A 5 -1.88 -4.21 -10.82
C LEU A 5 -2.29 -3.21 -11.92
N SER A 6 -1.33 -2.57 -12.58
CA SER A 6 -1.60 -1.66 -13.70
C SER A 6 -2.21 -2.39 -14.90
N PHE A 7 -1.66 -3.55 -15.29
CA PHE A 7 -2.22 -4.37 -16.37
C PHE A 7 -3.64 -4.81 -16.06
N TRP A 8 -3.90 -5.25 -14.82
CA TRP A 8 -5.25 -5.60 -14.39
C TRP A 8 -6.21 -4.42 -14.38
N LYS A 9 -5.77 -3.24 -13.95
CA LYS A 9 -6.64 -2.06 -13.99
C LYS A 9 -6.99 -1.65 -15.43
N MET A 10 -6.03 -1.78 -16.35
CA MET A 10 -6.28 -1.60 -17.78
C MET A 10 -7.25 -2.68 -18.32
N ALA A 11 -7.10 -3.93 -17.89
CA ALA A 11 -8.01 -5.01 -18.25
C ALA A 11 -9.44 -4.72 -17.75
N ASP A 12 -9.61 -4.26 -16.51
CA ASP A 12 -10.92 -3.87 -15.96
C ASP A 12 -11.59 -2.79 -16.81
N TYR A 13 -10.83 -1.76 -17.20
CA TYR A 13 -11.35 -0.70 -18.06
C TYR A 13 -11.81 -1.24 -19.42
N ARG A 14 -10.99 -2.06 -20.09
CA ARG A 14 -11.32 -2.64 -21.40
C ARG A 14 -12.49 -3.62 -21.33
N ALA A 15 -12.53 -4.46 -20.29
CA ALA A 15 -13.65 -5.36 -20.03
C ALA A 15 -14.97 -4.60 -19.85
N SER A 16 -14.96 -3.45 -19.19
CA SER A 16 -16.15 -2.59 -19.04
C SER A 16 -16.70 -2.05 -20.36
N LYS A 17 -15.92 -2.14 -21.44
CA LYS A 17 -16.30 -1.76 -22.81
C LYS A 17 -16.58 -2.98 -23.71
N GLY A 18 -16.51 -4.20 -23.16
CA GLY A 18 -16.65 -5.44 -23.94
C GLY A 18 -15.48 -5.72 -24.87
N GLU A 19 -14.31 -5.13 -24.61
CA GLU A 19 -13.10 -5.33 -25.42
C GLU A 19 -12.29 -6.55 -24.94
N ASP A 20 -11.46 -7.10 -25.83
CA ASP A 20 -10.53 -8.19 -25.49
C ASP A 20 -9.46 -7.73 -24.48
N ILE A 21 -9.27 -8.54 -23.45
CA ILE A 21 -8.33 -8.30 -22.35
C ILE A 21 -7.18 -9.32 -22.32
N SER A 22 -7.18 -10.29 -23.22
CA SER A 22 -6.30 -11.47 -23.15
C SER A 22 -4.82 -11.10 -23.08
N ALA A 23 -4.37 -10.14 -23.89
CA ALA A 23 -2.98 -9.68 -23.87
C ALA A 23 -2.57 -9.02 -22.54
N LEU A 24 -3.49 -8.29 -21.90
CA LEU A 24 -3.24 -7.62 -20.62
C LEU A 24 -3.17 -8.63 -19.49
N MET A 25 -4.11 -9.58 -19.47
CA MET A 25 -4.14 -10.68 -18.51
C MET A 25 -2.90 -11.58 -18.65
N GLY A 26 -2.49 -11.89 -19.89
CA GLY A 26 -1.27 -12.66 -20.17
C GLY A 26 0.00 -11.95 -19.72
N SER A 27 0.10 -10.63 -19.95
CA SER A 27 1.26 -9.84 -19.49
C SER A 27 1.34 -9.78 -17.96
N ALA A 28 0.20 -9.63 -17.28
CA ALA A 28 0.13 -9.67 -15.82
C ALA A 28 0.56 -11.03 -15.27
N ALA A 29 0.07 -12.13 -15.85
CA ALA A 29 0.42 -13.49 -15.45
C ALA A 29 1.92 -13.77 -15.64
N ALA A 30 2.50 -13.39 -16.78
CA ALA A 30 3.94 -13.59 -17.03
C ALA A 30 4.83 -12.86 -16.00
N ILE A 31 4.47 -11.64 -15.61
CA ILE A 31 5.21 -10.90 -14.57
C ILE A 31 4.97 -11.51 -13.19
N TYR A 32 3.76 -11.99 -12.91
CA TYR A 32 3.47 -12.69 -11.67
C TYR A 32 4.32 -13.96 -11.53
N ASP A 33 4.49 -14.74 -12.60
CA ASP A 33 5.29 -15.95 -12.57
C ASP A 33 6.76 -15.67 -12.21
N TYR A 34 7.34 -14.58 -12.72
CA TYR A 34 8.69 -14.15 -12.31
C TYR A 34 8.78 -13.83 -10.81
N VAL A 35 7.77 -13.17 -10.26
CA VAL A 35 7.73 -12.85 -8.82
C VAL A 35 7.52 -14.11 -7.99
N SER A 36 6.62 -14.98 -8.43
CA SER A 36 6.30 -16.24 -7.74
C SER A 36 7.51 -17.17 -7.68
N ALA A 37 8.39 -17.13 -8.67
CA ALA A 37 9.63 -17.91 -8.71
C ALA A 37 10.67 -17.46 -7.65
N GLU A 38 10.51 -16.26 -7.08
CA GLU A 38 11.40 -15.73 -6.03
C GLU A 38 10.91 -16.05 -4.60
N TRP A 39 9.81 -16.81 -4.46
CA TRP A 39 9.45 -17.39 -3.16
C TRP A 39 10.51 -18.41 -2.73
N ASP A 40 11.00 -18.29 -1.50
CA ASP A 40 12.05 -19.16 -0.96
C ASP A 40 11.80 -19.56 0.49
N GLU A 41 11.72 -20.87 0.74
CA GLU A 41 11.51 -21.46 2.07
C GLU A 41 12.82 -21.79 2.79
N THR A 42 13.95 -21.82 2.07
CA THR A 42 15.26 -22.21 2.62
C THR A 42 15.85 -21.13 3.53
N VAL A 43 15.52 -19.87 3.28
CA VAL A 43 15.92 -18.73 4.11
C VAL A 43 14.71 -18.13 4.80
N CYS A 44 14.78 -17.96 6.12
CA CYS A 44 13.72 -17.39 6.95
C CYS A 44 12.35 -18.08 6.84
N GLY A 45 12.31 -19.35 6.40
CA GLY A 45 11.11 -20.19 6.38
C GLY A 45 10.02 -19.73 5.41
N GLY A 46 10.35 -18.88 4.44
CA GLY A 46 9.41 -18.36 3.45
C GLY A 46 9.72 -16.92 3.04
N GLY A 47 8.84 -16.37 2.21
CA GLY A 47 8.92 -15.00 1.72
C GLY A 47 9.62 -14.88 0.37
N VAL A 48 9.18 -13.87 -0.40
CA VAL A 48 9.72 -13.48 -1.69
C VAL A 48 10.92 -12.56 -1.51
N TRP A 49 11.98 -12.81 -2.29
CA TRP A 49 13.16 -11.93 -2.35
C TRP A 49 12.84 -10.59 -3.01
N TRP A 50 13.37 -9.49 -2.45
CA TRP A 50 13.18 -8.15 -3.00
C TRP A 50 13.76 -8.00 -4.42
N SER A 51 14.88 -8.67 -4.67
CA SER A 51 15.56 -8.66 -5.97
C SER A 51 16.19 -10.03 -6.26
N GLY A 52 16.59 -10.24 -7.53
CA GLY A 52 17.32 -11.45 -7.95
C GLY A 52 18.69 -11.62 -7.30
N ALA A 53 19.21 -10.62 -6.55
CA ALA A 53 20.40 -10.76 -5.74
C ALA A 53 20.19 -11.65 -4.50
N ARG A 54 18.92 -11.85 -4.09
CA ARG A 54 18.52 -12.71 -2.95
C ARG A 54 19.23 -12.38 -1.64
N ASP A 55 19.39 -11.08 -1.39
CA ASP A 55 20.06 -10.54 -0.22
C ASP A 55 19.09 -9.96 0.82
N TYR A 56 17.85 -9.63 0.42
CA TYR A 56 16.90 -8.94 1.28
C TYR A 56 15.45 -9.42 1.12
N LYS A 57 14.78 -9.70 2.25
CA LYS A 57 13.32 -9.94 2.33
C LYS A 57 12.67 -8.76 3.05
N ASN A 58 11.97 -7.93 2.28
CA ASN A 58 11.29 -6.75 2.78
C ASN A 58 9.76 -6.90 2.78
N ALA A 59 9.11 -6.06 3.58
CA ALA A 59 7.67 -6.07 3.81
C ALA A 59 6.92 -5.85 2.48
N VAL A 60 7.20 -4.74 1.77
CA VAL A 60 6.47 -4.37 0.55
C VAL A 60 6.40 -5.49 -0.49
N THR A 61 7.49 -6.24 -0.70
CA THR A 61 7.54 -7.30 -1.72
C THR A 61 6.55 -8.40 -1.36
N ASN A 62 6.45 -8.74 -0.09
CA ASN A 62 5.57 -9.79 0.40
C ASN A 62 4.12 -9.31 0.56
N GLU A 63 3.90 -8.06 0.95
CA GLU A 63 2.57 -7.43 1.00
C GLU A 63 1.95 -7.32 -0.40
N LEU A 64 2.73 -6.89 -1.39
CA LEU A 64 2.32 -6.89 -2.80
C LEU A 64 2.09 -8.29 -3.33
N TYR A 65 2.85 -9.28 -2.85
CA TYR A 65 2.67 -10.65 -3.30
C TYR A 65 1.38 -11.24 -2.74
N ILE A 66 1.00 -10.94 -1.49
CA ILE A 66 -0.34 -11.25 -0.96
C ILE A 66 -1.41 -10.58 -1.82
N LEU A 67 -1.29 -9.28 -2.06
CA LEU A 67 -2.28 -8.52 -2.83
C LEU A 67 -2.46 -9.07 -4.25
N THR A 68 -1.36 -9.25 -4.98
CA THR A 68 -1.41 -9.75 -6.36
C THR A 68 -1.87 -11.20 -6.42
N SER A 69 -1.46 -12.04 -5.46
CA SER A 69 -1.93 -13.42 -5.35
C SER A 69 -3.44 -13.48 -5.10
N ALA A 70 -3.95 -12.82 -4.06
CA ALA A 70 -5.38 -12.84 -3.74
C ALA A 70 -6.23 -12.23 -4.86
N ASN A 71 -5.80 -11.09 -5.42
CA ASN A 71 -6.51 -10.44 -6.52
C ASN A 71 -6.49 -11.30 -7.80
N GLY A 72 -5.38 -11.99 -8.09
CA GLY A 72 -5.27 -12.92 -9.20
C GLY A 72 -6.24 -14.09 -9.09
N TYR A 73 -6.44 -14.65 -7.89
CA TYR A 73 -7.46 -15.66 -7.63
C TYR A 73 -8.87 -15.10 -7.90
N LEU A 74 -9.21 -13.95 -7.32
CA LEU A 74 -10.53 -13.33 -7.49
C LEU A 74 -10.88 -13.06 -8.97
N ARG A 75 -9.88 -12.82 -9.81
CA ARG A 75 -10.05 -12.58 -11.25
C ARG A 75 -10.19 -13.83 -12.09
N THR A 76 -9.58 -14.94 -11.69
CA THR A 76 -9.36 -16.10 -12.56
C THR A 76 -9.90 -17.41 -12.02
N GLY A 77 -10.18 -17.49 -10.72
CA GLY A 77 -10.49 -18.74 -10.01
C GLY A 77 -9.32 -19.72 -9.94
N ASN A 78 -8.10 -19.34 -10.36
CA ASN A 78 -6.95 -20.23 -10.36
C ASN A 78 -6.40 -20.41 -8.94
N GLN A 79 -6.51 -21.64 -8.43
CA GLN A 79 -6.18 -21.99 -7.05
C GLN A 79 -4.72 -21.71 -6.66
N THR A 80 -3.76 -21.78 -7.59
CA THR A 80 -2.35 -21.48 -7.30
C THR A 80 -2.16 -20.06 -6.75
N TYR A 81 -2.94 -19.09 -7.24
CA TYR A 81 -2.92 -17.73 -6.73
C TYR A 81 -3.42 -17.67 -5.28
N LEU A 82 -4.50 -18.39 -4.95
CA LEU A 82 -5.02 -18.40 -3.58
C LEU A 82 -4.05 -19.07 -2.62
N ASP A 83 -3.48 -20.21 -3.01
CA ASP A 83 -2.52 -20.96 -2.21
C ASP A 83 -1.28 -20.10 -1.90
N ASN A 84 -0.78 -19.34 -2.89
CA ASN A 84 0.32 -18.41 -2.70
C ASN A 84 -0.04 -17.25 -1.77
N ALA A 85 -1.25 -16.70 -1.87
CA ALA A 85 -1.70 -15.63 -0.98
C ALA A 85 -1.78 -16.11 0.48
N ILE A 86 -2.39 -17.28 0.72
CA ILE A 86 -2.52 -17.90 2.03
C ILE A 86 -1.14 -18.21 2.61
N LYS A 87 -0.26 -18.86 1.82
CA LYS A 87 1.11 -19.19 2.23
C LYS A 87 1.90 -17.94 2.63
N THR A 88 1.81 -16.88 1.84
CA THR A 88 2.54 -15.63 2.09
C THR A 88 2.03 -14.92 3.34
N TRP A 89 0.71 -14.85 3.56
CA TRP A 89 0.17 -14.27 4.79
C TRP A 89 0.54 -15.08 6.03
N ASN A 90 0.45 -16.42 5.96
CA ASN A 90 0.83 -17.31 7.06
C ASN A 90 2.30 -17.13 7.47
N TRP A 91 3.17 -16.84 6.50
CA TRP A 91 4.56 -16.51 6.76
C TRP A 91 4.73 -15.07 7.28
N LEU A 92 4.19 -14.08 6.59
CA LEU A 92 4.39 -12.66 6.90
C LEU A 92 3.90 -12.31 8.31
N SER A 93 2.72 -12.82 8.70
CA SER A 93 2.14 -12.63 10.04
C SER A 93 3.01 -13.21 11.18
N LYS A 94 3.89 -14.17 10.87
CA LYS A 94 4.81 -14.83 11.82
C LYS A 94 6.28 -14.44 11.65
N SER A 95 6.59 -13.65 10.63
CA SER A 95 7.96 -13.22 10.28
C SER A 95 8.60 -12.33 11.35
N GLY A 96 7.78 -11.69 12.19
CA GLY A 96 8.21 -10.67 13.15
C GLY A 96 8.33 -9.26 12.56
N MET A 97 8.10 -9.05 11.25
CA MET A 97 8.18 -7.71 10.63
C MET A 97 7.14 -6.72 11.18
N ARG A 98 5.95 -7.21 11.59
CA ARG A 98 4.98 -6.38 12.32
C ARG A 98 5.46 -6.22 13.76
N ASN A 99 5.82 -5.00 14.15
CA ASN A 99 6.29 -4.70 15.51
C ASN A 99 5.15 -4.64 16.53
N SER A 100 5.53 -4.46 17.80
CA SER A 100 4.59 -4.38 18.93
C SER A 100 3.60 -3.22 18.86
N GLN A 101 3.83 -2.23 18.01
CA GLN A 101 2.92 -1.10 17.78
C GLN A 101 1.91 -1.38 16.66
N GLY A 102 1.99 -2.54 15.98
CA GLY A 102 1.10 -2.90 14.88
C GLY A 102 1.59 -2.47 13.49
N LEU A 103 2.75 -1.81 13.40
CA LEU A 103 3.35 -1.35 12.14
C LEU A 103 4.34 -2.37 11.57
N PHE A 104 4.43 -2.46 10.25
CA PHE A 104 5.47 -3.24 9.57
C PHE A 104 6.74 -2.42 9.41
N ASN A 105 7.84 -2.91 10.00
CA ASN A 105 9.19 -2.44 9.68
C ASN A 105 9.59 -2.91 8.28
N ASP A 106 10.65 -2.33 7.72
CA ASP A 106 11.02 -2.51 6.33
C ASP A 106 11.30 -3.97 5.94
N GLY A 107 11.86 -4.80 6.84
CA GLY A 107 12.16 -6.18 6.49
C GLY A 107 12.89 -6.98 7.55
N LEU A 108 13.57 -8.03 7.09
CA LEU A 108 14.36 -8.93 7.93
C LEU A 108 15.86 -8.77 7.70
N VAL A 109 16.64 -8.98 8.76
CA VAL A 109 18.07 -9.27 8.62
C VAL A 109 18.23 -10.71 8.15
N THR A 110 18.61 -10.91 6.89
CA THR A 110 18.65 -12.23 6.22
C THR A 110 19.46 -13.29 6.99
N ALA A 111 20.53 -12.89 7.67
CA ALA A 111 21.38 -13.81 8.44
C ALA A 111 20.73 -14.36 9.72
N THR A 112 19.79 -13.62 10.33
CA THR A 112 19.17 -13.98 11.63
C THR A 112 17.67 -14.15 11.55
N CYS A 113 17.06 -13.75 10.43
CA CYS A 113 15.63 -13.71 10.20
C CYS A 113 14.86 -12.92 11.27
N GLN A 114 15.54 -11.97 11.92
CA GLN A 114 14.92 -11.06 12.86
C GLN A 114 14.46 -9.80 12.13
N ASN A 115 13.41 -9.18 12.65
CA ASN A 115 12.98 -7.86 12.23
C ASN A 115 14.17 -6.89 12.30
N ASN A 116 14.43 -6.17 11.20
CA ASN A 116 15.55 -5.25 11.10
C ASN A 116 15.36 -3.95 11.91
N GLY A 117 14.16 -3.71 12.46
CA GLY A 117 13.82 -2.51 13.23
C GLY A 117 13.89 -1.21 12.43
N GLN A 118 14.00 -1.28 11.10
CA GLN A 118 14.13 -0.11 10.23
C GLN A 118 12.78 0.61 10.07
N THR A 119 12.80 1.75 9.38
CA THR A 119 11.64 2.64 9.20
C THR A 119 10.36 1.88 8.85
N THR A 120 9.29 2.21 9.57
CA THR A 120 7.93 1.77 9.23
C THR A 120 7.37 2.72 8.17
N TRP A 121 7.80 2.52 6.93
CA TRP A 121 7.38 3.35 5.80
C TRP A 121 5.86 3.36 5.64
N ILE A 122 5.27 4.52 5.34
CA ILE A 122 3.81 4.70 5.34
C ILE A 122 3.12 3.75 4.35
N TYR A 123 3.69 3.58 3.16
CA TYR A 123 3.06 2.78 2.11
C TYR A 123 2.89 1.30 2.47
N ASN A 124 3.85 0.67 3.17
CA ASN A 124 3.75 -0.72 3.61
C ASN A 124 2.44 -0.94 4.39
N GLN A 125 2.13 0.02 5.27
CA GLN A 125 0.98 -0.04 6.17
C GLN A 125 -0.35 -0.01 5.43
N GLY A 126 -0.41 0.64 4.26
CA GLY A 126 -1.59 0.66 3.40
C GLY A 126 -1.67 -0.55 2.47
N VAL A 127 -0.54 -0.94 1.86
CA VAL A 127 -0.49 -2.04 0.88
C VAL A 127 -0.98 -3.34 1.51
N ILE A 128 -0.47 -3.69 2.70
CA ILE A 128 -0.91 -4.89 3.41
C ILE A 128 -2.42 -4.89 3.67
N ALA A 129 -3.03 -3.74 3.99
CA ALA A 129 -4.45 -3.67 4.25
C ALA A 129 -5.28 -4.07 3.03
N SER A 130 -4.94 -3.53 1.84
CA SER A 130 -5.60 -3.93 0.61
C SER A 130 -5.37 -5.42 0.27
N GLY A 131 -4.17 -5.95 0.55
CA GLY A 131 -3.87 -7.36 0.34
C GLY A 131 -4.69 -8.28 1.22
N LEU A 132 -4.82 -7.94 2.50
CA LEU A 132 -5.65 -8.67 3.47
C LEU A 132 -7.14 -8.56 3.17
N ALA A 133 -7.63 -7.43 2.67
CA ALA A 133 -9.02 -7.33 2.22
C ALA A 133 -9.29 -8.26 1.03
N ASN A 134 -8.39 -8.30 0.03
CA ASN A 134 -8.53 -9.22 -1.10
C ASN A 134 -8.49 -10.67 -0.64
N LEU A 135 -7.57 -11.02 0.27
CA LEU A 135 -7.45 -12.37 0.81
C LEU A 135 -8.69 -12.75 1.62
N GLY A 136 -9.18 -11.86 2.49
CA GLY A 136 -10.39 -12.08 3.30
C GLY A 136 -11.64 -12.33 2.47
N VAL A 137 -11.82 -11.59 1.37
CA VAL A 137 -12.89 -11.87 0.41
C VAL A 137 -12.66 -13.21 -0.30
N ALA A 138 -11.44 -13.49 -0.74
CA ALA A 138 -11.10 -14.74 -1.45
C ALA A 138 -11.29 -16.01 -0.60
N THR A 139 -11.06 -15.92 0.72
CA THR A 139 -11.20 -17.05 1.65
C THR A 139 -12.49 -17.02 2.45
N ASN A 140 -13.33 -16.00 2.28
CA ASN A 140 -14.49 -15.73 3.12
C ASN A 140 -14.14 -15.70 4.63
N ASP A 141 -13.02 -15.04 4.96
CA ASP A 141 -12.52 -14.90 6.33
C ASP A 141 -12.45 -13.42 6.74
N PRO A 142 -13.46 -12.92 7.48
CA PRO A 142 -13.50 -11.52 7.90
C PRO A 142 -12.44 -11.17 8.95
N SER A 143 -11.80 -12.15 9.61
CA SER A 143 -10.73 -11.87 10.58
C SER A 143 -9.51 -11.21 9.94
N LEU A 144 -9.33 -11.39 8.62
CA LEU A 144 -8.28 -10.72 7.86
C LEU A 144 -8.53 -9.20 7.73
N PHE A 145 -9.79 -8.77 7.80
CA PHE A 145 -10.11 -7.33 7.85
C PHE A 145 -9.65 -6.75 9.18
N ASP A 146 -9.89 -7.45 10.30
CA ASP A 146 -9.42 -7.01 11.62
C ASP A 146 -7.87 -6.97 11.67
N GLN A 147 -7.20 -7.92 10.99
CA GLN A 147 -5.73 -7.91 10.86
C GLN A 147 -5.19 -6.73 10.07
N ALA A 148 -5.93 -6.24 9.06
CA ALA A 148 -5.58 -5.02 8.34
C ALA A 148 -5.75 -3.79 9.23
N GLU A 149 -6.84 -3.73 9.99
CA GLU A 149 -7.18 -2.58 10.83
C GLU A 149 -6.18 -2.35 11.97
N ILE A 150 -5.57 -3.41 12.53
CA ILE A 150 -4.46 -3.26 13.49
C ILE A 150 -3.36 -2.34 12.93
N THR A 151 -2.97 -2.56 11.68
CA THR A 151 -1.90 -1.78 11.03
C THR A 151 -2.39 -0.41 10.55
N LEU A 152 -3.62 -0.31 10.05
CA LEU A 152 -4.21 0.98 9.64
C LEU A 152 -4.37 1.93 10.83
N ASP A 153 -4.94 1.45 11.94
CA ASP A 153 -5.15 2.24 13.16
C ASP A 153 -3.81 2.70 13.74
N ALA A 154 -2.81 1.80 13.77
CA ALA A 154 -1.46 2.14 14.19
C ALA A 154 -0.81 3.21 13.29
N ALA A 155 -0.98 3.13 11.97
CA ALA A 155 -0.44 4.11 11.04
C ALA A 155 -1.09 5.48 11.23
N ILE A 156 -2.41 5.54 11.39
CA ILE A 156 -3.14 6.78 11.66
C ILE A 156 -2.67 7.40 12.99
N GLN A 157 -2.46 6.58 14.02
CA GLN A 157 -2.03 7.06 15.34
C GLN A 157 -0.57 7.53 15.37
N LEU A 158 0.34 6.82 14.69
CA LEU A 158 1.78 6.94 14.93
C LEU A 158 2.54 7.59 13.77
N LEU A 159 2.00 7.58 12.55
CA LEU A 159 2.64 8.11 11.35
C LEU A 159 1.99 9.42 10.86
N THR A 160 1.33 10.13 11.78
CA THR A 160 0.66 11.38 11.50
C THR A 160 1.11 12.51 12.43
N VAL A 161 1.02 13.73 11.93
CA VAL A 161 1.11 14.96 12.70
C VAL A 161 -0.15 15.77 12.41
N ASN A 162 -0.87 16.20 13.45
CA ASN A 162 -2.17 16.86 13.32
C ASN A 162 -3.20 16.06 12.50
N GLY A 163 -3.15 14.72 12.58
CA GLY A 163 -4.03 13.82 11.82
C GLY A 163 -3.67 13.70 10.33
N VAL A 164 -2.54 14.23 9.90
CA VAL A 164 -2.06 14.18 8.51
C VAL A 164 -0.79 13.34 8.42
N LEU A 165 -0.71 12.46 7.42
CA LEU A 165 0.44 11.60 7.17
C LEU A 165 1.74 12.43 7.05
N LYS A 166 2.78 11.97 7.74
CA LYS A 166 4.13 12.55 7.72
C LYS A 166 5.16 11.44 7.59
N GLU A 167 5.92 11.43 6.50
CA GLU A 167 7.05 10.53 6.38
C GLU A 167 8.17 10.90 7.36
N SER A 168 8.98 9.92 7.75
CA SER A 168 10.09 10.14 8.67
C SER A 168 11.09 11.18 8.16
N CYS A 169 11.23 11.30 6.83
CA CYS A 169 12.08 12.26 6.11
C CYS A 169 11.38 13.58 5.77
N ASP A 170 10.07 13.73 6.03
CA ASP A 170 9.41 15.02 5.78
C ASP A 170 9.80 16.04 6.88
N ASP A 171 10.20 17.23 6.46
CA ASP A 171 10.46 18.39 7.32
C ASP A 171 9.87 19.64 6.66
N ALA A 172 9.03 20.37 7.39
CA ALA A 172 8.41 21.60 6.88
C ALA A 172 9.38 22.79 6.84
N THR A 173 10.47 22.72 7.63
CA THR A 173 11.37 23.85 7.91
C THR A 173 12.75 23.70 7.29
N SER A 174 13.08 22.51 6.79
CA SER A 174 14.41 22.19 6.27
C SER A 174 14.32 21.36 5.00
N SER A 175 15.14 21.72 4.01
CA SER A 175 15.38 20.90 2.82
C SER A 175 16.56 19.95 2.98
N ALA A 176 17.20 19.91 4.15
CA ALA A 176 18.26 18.95 4.44
C ALA A 176 17.66 17.57 4.77
N GLY A 177 18.06 16.52 4.05
CA GLY A 177 17.59 15.16 4.31
C GLY A 177 16.19 14.84 3.75
N GLN A 178 15.80 15.51 2.66
CA GLN A 178 14.52 15.30 1.97
C GLN A 178 14.31 13.83 1.59
N CYS A 179 13.04 13.44 1.62
CA CYS A 179 12.59 12.15 1.10
C CYS A 179 13.05 11.95 -0.35
N ASP A 180 13.55 10.75 -0.65
CA ASP A 180 13.89 10.39 -2.03
C ASP A 180 12.64 10.29 -2.93
N HIS A 181 12.86 10.03 -4.22
CA HIS A 181 11.78 9.96 -5.21
C HIS A 181 10.73 8.90 -4.86
N ASP A 182 11.13 7.75 -4.29
CA ASP A 182 10.20 6.68 -3.93
C ASP A 182 9.35 7.12 -2.72
N GLN A 183 10.02 7.62 -1.68
CA GLN A 183 9.41 8.05 -0.42
C GLN A 183 8.39 9.18 -0.62
N GLN A 184 8.59 10.04 -1.61
CA GLN A 184 7.64 11.10 -1.98
C GLN A 184 6.25 10.55 -2.39
N MET A 185 6.18 9.32 -2.90
CA MET A 185 4.93 8.67 -3.32
C MET A 185 4.19 7.95 -2.19
N PHE A 186 4.88 7.64 -1.08
CA PHE A 186 4.39 6.65 -0.10
C PHE A 186 3.07 7.04 0.55
N LYS A 187 2.87 8.33 0.86
CA LYS A 187 1.60 8.83 1.42
C LYS A 187 0.42 8.59 0.48
N GLY A 188 0.57 8.89 -0.81
CA GLY A 188 -0.47 8.64 -1.81
C GLY A 188 -0.72 7.16 -2.07
N ILE A 189 0.31 6.32 -1.97
CA ILE A 189 0.13 4.86 -2.01
C ILE A 189 -0.72 4.41 -0.81
N PHE A 190 -0.44 4.90 0.40
CA PHE A 190 -1.27 4.58 1.56
C PHE A 190 -2.73 4.99 1.36
N THR A 191 -3.01 6.24 0.97
CA THR A 191 -4.40 6.71 0.81
C THR A 191 -5.15 5.89 -0.24
N LYS A 192 -4.49 5.56 -1.36
CA LYS A 192 -5.04 4.71 -2.41
C LYS A 192 -5.34 3.29 -1.93
N HIS A 193 -4.42 2.69 -1.18
CA HIS A 193 -4.61 1.32 -0.69
C HIS A 193 -5.59 1.23 0.48
N LEU A 194 -5.71 2.26 1.31
CA LEU A 194 -6.81 2.39 2.27
C LEU A 194 -8.16 2.46 1.55
N GLN A 195 -8.27 3.25 0.48
CA GLN A 195 -9.47 3.28 -0.36
C GLN A 195 -9.77 1.91 -0.98
N TYR A 196 -8.76 1.18 -1.49
CA TYR A 196 -8.94 -0.18 -2.03
C TYR A 196 -9.35 -1.20 -0.98
N TYR A 197 -8.83 -1.08 0.25
CA TYR A 197 -9.32 -1.86 1.39
C TYR A 197 -10.82 -1.62 1.61
N LEU A 198 -11.25 -0.35 1.67
CA LEU A 198 -12.66 0.00 1.89
C LEU A 198 -13.59 -0.52 0.77
N ASP A 199 -13.21 -0.34 -0.50
CA ASP A 199 -13.97 -0.85 -1.64
C ASP A 199 -14.12 -2.37 -1.60
N MET A 200 -13.05 -3.08 -1.22
CA MET A 200 -13.05 -4.55 -1.21
C MET A 200 -13.83 -5.12 -0.04
N VAL A 201 -13.72 -4.52 1.15
CA VAL A 201 -14.49 -4.94 2.32
C VAL A 201 -15.97 -4.59 2.16
N ASN A 202 -16.28 -3.46 1.52
CA ASN A 202 -17.63 -3.01 1.22
C ASN A 202 -18.57 -3.02 2.46
N ASP A 203 -18.04 -2.52 3.59
CA ASP A 203 -18.75 -2.44 4.87
C ASP A 203 -18.93 -0.97 5.28
N PRO A 204 -20.18 -0.46 5.40
CA PRO A 204 -20.43 0.94 5.73
C PRO A 204 -19.83 1.39 7.07
N THR A 205 -19.72 0.49 8.06
CA THR A 205 -19.16 0.82 9.38
C THR A 205 -17.66 1.11 9.27
N ARG A 206 -16.92 0.28 8.53
CA ARG A 206 -15.49 0.49 8.25
C ARG A 206 -15.26 1.70 7.36
N THR A 207 -16.11 1.92 6.37
CA THR A 207 -16.05 3.15 5.58
C THR A 207 -16.22 4.39 6.47
N ALA A 208 -17.21 4.40 7.36
CA ALA A 208 -17.41 5.51 8.29
C ALA A 208 -16.22 5.71 9.25
N LYS A 209 -15.56 4.63 9.68
CA LYS A 209 -14.35 4.67 10.53
C LYS A 209 -13.19 5.41 9.86
N TYR A 210 -12.95 5.19 8.57
CA TYR A 210 -11.76 5.70 7.87
C TYR A 210 -12.00 6.89 6.94
N ALA A 211 -13.25 7.20 6.57
CA ALA A 211 -13.57 8.28 5.65
C ALA A 211 -13.07 9.65 6.15
N GLY A 212 -13.23 9.93 7.45
CA GLY A 212 -12.75 11.18 8.05
C GLY A 212 -11.23 11.34 7.93
N PHE A 213 -10.47 10.24 8.01
CA PHE A 213 -9.01 10.28 7.84
C PHE A 213 -8.61 10.61 6.40
N LEU A 214 -9.24 9.99 5.41
CA LEU A 214 -9.00 10.28 3.99
C LEU A 214 -9.36 11.73 3.64
N HIS A 215 -10.46 12.25 4.20
CA HIS A 215 -10.83 13.66 4.02
C HIS A 215 -9.82 14.62 4.65
N ALA A 216 -9.28 14.29 5.83
CA ALA A 216 -8.22 15.08 6.44
C ALA A 216 -6.96 15.16 5.56
N GLN A 217 -6.57 14.06 4.88
CA GLN A 217 -5.43 14.08 3.97
C GLN A 217 -5.67 14.98 2.75
N GLU A 218 -6.84 14.87 2.14
CA GLU A 218 -7.26 15.70 1.01
C GLU A 218 -7.28 17.20 1.39
N SER A 219 -7.92 17.53 2.51
CA SER A 219 -7.99 18.91 3.02
C SER A 219 -6.60 19.48 3.28
N ALA A 220 -5.70 18.70 3.89
CA ALA A 220 -4.32 19.11 4.15
C ALA A 220 -3.51 19.32 2.86
N VAL A 221 -3.71 18.48 1.84
CA VAL A 221 -3.12 18.67 0.51
C VAL A 221 -3.57 20.01 -0.09
N PHE A 222 -4.85 20.38 0.06
CA PHE A 222 -5.36 21.65 -0.46
C PHE A 222 -4.86 22.89 0.30
N HIS A 223 -4.79 22.82 1.64
CA HIS A 223 -4.51 24.00 2.46
C HIS A 223 -3.04 24.20 2.78
N PHE A 224 -2.26 23.13 2.86
CA PHE A 224 -0.85 23.18 3.27
C PHE A 224 0.09 22.60 2.21
N GLY A 225 -0.37 21.61 1.45
CA GLY A 225 0.49 20.85 0.55
C GLY A 225 0.83 21.50 -0.78
N LYS A 226 0.26 22.65 -1.14
CA LYS A 226 0.40 23.25 -2.48
C LYS A 226 1.26 24.51 -2.48
N ASN A 227 2.07 24.66 -3.53
CA ASN A 227 2.74 25.93 -3.84
C ASN A 227 1.83 26.88 -4.64
N ALA A 228 2.36 28.07 -4.99
CA ALA A 228 1.64 29.09 -5.76
C ALA A 228 1.16 28.64 -7.16
N ASN A 229 1.75 27.57 -7.71
CA ASN A 229 1.34 26.98 -9.00
C ASN A 229 0.34 25.81 -8.82
N ASN A 230 -0.18 25.60 -7.61
CA ASN A 230 -1.05 24.48 -7.24
C ASN A 230 -0.40 23.09 -7.39
N ILE A 231 0.93 23.02 -7.39
CA ILE A 231 1.64 21.73 -7.39
C ILE A 231 1.71 21.23 -5.94
N THR A 232 1.27 19.99 -5.71
CA THR A 232 1.38 19.35 -4.40
C THR A 232 2.82 18.94 -4.13
N GLY A 233 3.34 19.36 -2.97
CA GLY A 233 4.65 18.99 -2.47
C GLY A 233 4.61 17.86 -1.44
N SER A 234 5.75 17.57 -0.83
CA SER A 234 5.90 16.47 0.14
C SER A 234 5.26 16.77 1.49
N VAL A 235 5.24 18.02 1.93
CA VAL A 235 4.77 18.40 3.28
C VAL A 235 3.27 18.72 3.24
N TRP A 236 2.45 17.88 3.89
CA TRP A 236 0.99 18.11 4.01
C TRP A 236 0.57 18.47 5.44
N TYR A 237 1.32 18.01 6.45
CA TYR A 237 0.92 18.06 7.86
C TYR A 237 1.07 19.44 8.52
N ALA A 238 1.69 20.39 7.83
CA ALA A 238 1.94 21.75 8.30
C ALA A 238 2.17 22.70 7.12
N PRO A 239 2.03 24.03 7.31
CA PRO A 239 2.44 25.00 6.31
C PRO A 239 3.93 24.83 5.94
N ASP A 240 4.21 24.82 4.64
CA ASP A 240 5.58 24.77 4.13
C ASP A 240 6.36 26.05 4.50
N GLN A 241 7.54 25.87 5.09
CA GLN A 241 8.48 26.93 5.46
C GLN A 241 9.81 26.78 4.70
N GLY A 242 9.77 26.14 3.52
CA GLY A 242 10.92 25.94 2.64
C GLY A 242 11.52 24.53 2.70
N GLY A 243 10.83 23.58 3.33
CA GLY A 243 11.27 22.18 3.40
C GLY A 243 10.60 21.26 2.36
N SER A 244 9.43 21.65 1.86
CA SER A 244 8.68 20.85 0.89
C SER A 244 9.39 20.73 -0.46
N VAL A 245 9.37 19.52 -1.04
CA VAL A 245 9.78 19.28 -2.43
C VAL A 245 8.58 19.19 -3.34
N PHE A 246 8.72 19.66 -4.57
CA PHE A 246 7.64 19.68 -5.57
C PHE A 246 8.11 18.94 -6.83
N THR A 247 7.66 17.69 -6.96
CA THR A 247 8.06 16.77 -8.04
C THR A 247 6.82 16.13 -8.67
N ALA A 248 7.02 15.30 -9.70
CA ALA A 248 5.91 14.53 -10.27
C ALA A 248 5.36 13.50 -9.26
N GLU A 249 6.24 12.97 -8.42
CA GLU A 249 5.98 11.97 -7.39
C GLU A 249 5.13 12.55 -6.25
N THR A 250 5.48 13.73 -5.74
CA THR A 250 4.65 14.41 -4.73
C THR A 250 3.31 14.85 -5.30
N ALA A 251 3.29 15.30 -6.56
CA ALA A 251 2.05 15.64 -7.25
C ALA A 251 1.13 14.42 -7.39
N ALA A 252 1.67 13.27 -7.82
CA ALA A 252 0.94 12.01 -7.92
C ALA A 252 0.42 11.56 -6.55
N SER A 253 1.23 11.73 -5.50
CA SER A 253 0.88 11.43 -4.11
C SER A 253 -0.34 12.24 -3.65
N GLY A 254 -0.34 13.55 -3.91
CA GLY A 254 -1.46 14.44 -3.61
C GLY A 254 -2.73 14.12 -4.40
N ILE A 255 -2.60 13.78 -5.69
CA ILE A 255 -3.73 13.35 -6.52
C ILE A 255 -4.37 12.08 -5.93
N ALA A 256 -3.56 11.12 -5.47
CA ALA A 256 -4.07 9.90 -4.86
C ALA A 256 -4.87 10.17 -3.58
N ALA A 257 -4.46 11.14 -2.75
CA ALA A 257 -5.25 11.56 -1.58
C ALA A 257 -6.62 12.12 -1.99
N ASN A 258 -6.65 13.01 -2.99
CA ASN A 258 -7.89 13.62 -3.48
C ASN A 258 -8.85 12.56 -4.06
N VAL A 259 -8.35 11.65 -4.90
CA VAL A 259 -9.14 10.57 -5.50
C VAL A 259 -9.67 9.61 -4.44
N ALA A 260 -8.84 9.27 -3.45
CA ALA A 260 -9.23 8.40 -2.35
C ALA A 260 -10.37 9.01 -1.51
N SER A 261 -10.26 10.30 -1.15
CA SER A 261 -11.30 11.02 -0.41
C SER A 261 -12.60 11.09 -1.22
N ALA A 262 -12.54 11.46 -2.50
CA ALA A 262 -13.73 11.58 -3.35
C ALA A 262 -14.53 10.28 -3.48
N LYS A 263 -13.87 9.12 -3.32
CA LYS A 263 -14.51 7.81 -3.40
C LYS A 263 -15.30 7.41 -2.15
N VAL A 264 -14.94 7.98 -0.99
CA VAL A 264 -15.56 7.65 0.31
C VAL A 264 -16.49 8.75 0.83
N CYS A 265 -16.55 9.89 0.16
CA CYS A 265 -17.53 10.92 0.44
C CYS A 265 -18.89 10.53 -0.15
N ASP A 266 -19.92 10.42 0.70
CA ASP A 266 -21.31 10.46 0.24
C ASP A 266 -21.59 11.86 -0.30
N PHE A 267 -21.74 11.98 -1.62
CA PHE A 267 -22.28 13.18 -2.26
C PHE A 267 -23.78 13.26 -2.00
N SER A 268 -24.17 13.44 -0.74
CA SER A 268 -25.50 13.96 -0.41
C SER A 268 -25.48 15.46 -0.70
N ILE A 269 -25.73 15.81 -1.97
CA ILE A 269 -26.01 17.19 -2.42
C ILE A 269 -27.43 17.55 -2.00
#